data_AF-A0A354YYH4-F1
#
_entry.id   AF-A0A354YYH4-F1
#
_cell.length_a   1.000
_cell.length_b   1.000
_cell.length_c   1.000
_cell.angle_alpha   90.00
_cell.angle_beta   90.00
_cell.angle_gamma   90.00
#
_symmetry.space_group_name_H-M   'P 1'
#
loop_
_entity.id
_entity.type
_entity.pdbx_description
1 polymer ?
#
loop_
_entity_poly.entity_id
_entity_poly.type
_entity_poly.pdbx_seq_one_letter_code
_entity_poly.pdbx_strand_id
1 'polypeptide(L)'
;MEDLLREAGEKALKAAHKKGMQAEVFLSQQRSMNLELRDGQVETLKQAEEKGLGLRLLNAGRLAFVYSADLSAEAIEQAVNDAMDISRYTPADKWSSFPAGPYLYSTMELYDENIPVSPLEEKIEMAQAAEEAARRSDKRVKLIEKSGYEEGECTSLLMNSHGLYAWGKANYALLYLSLAAREDDESQSGFSVMIKRKIKDLEAGAVGQEAAMRAVRGLKSRRIDSASLPCIIEPYVMARFLGLIAHLVSAEAVQKGKSLLAGKIGEKMASGVLSISDDATLGEGLGSFPFDGEGVPSRRTSVIKDGVLMTYLYDHYSACKAGVESTGHGRRASFRHLPAVGSSNFILEAG
;
A
#
# COMPACT_ATOMS: atom_id res chain seq x y z
N MET A 1 -16.70 -1.84 -15.47
CA MET A 1 -16.23 -2.59 -14.28
C MET A 1 -17.02 -2.17 -13.05
N GLU A 2 -17.12 -0.87 -12.76
CA GLU A 2 -17.90 -0.34 -11.64
C GLU A 2 -19.32 -0.92 -11.55
N ASP A 3 -20.09 -0.93 -12.65
CA ASP A 3 -21.46 -1.48 -12.65
C ASP A 3 -21.50 -2.94 -12.22
N LEU A 4 -20.58 -3.77 -12.71
CA LEU A 4 -20.49 -5.19 -12.34
C LEU A 4 -20.22 -5.36 -10.84
N LEU A 5 -19.29 -4.59 -10.28
CA LEU A 5 -18.98 -4.65 -8.85
C LEU A 5 -20.12 -4.08 -8.00
N ARG A 6 -20.76 -2.99 -8.45
CA ARG A 6 -21.92 -2.39 -7.80
C ARG A 6 -23.08 -3.37 -7.72
N GLU A 7 -23.44 -4.02 -8.84
CA GLU A 7 -24.52 -5.00 -8.86
C GLU A 7 -24.26 -6.18 -7.91
N ALA A 8 -23.02 -6.68 -7.85
CA ALA A 8 -22.64 -7.73 -6.91
C ALA A 8 -22.75 -7.27 -5.45
N GLY A 9 -22.28 -6.05 -5.14
CA GLY A 9 -22.38 -5.46 -3.82
C GLY A 9 -23.83 -5.24 -3.37
N GLU A 10 -24.67 -4.70 -4.25
CA GLU A 10 -26.11 -4.49 -3.99
C GLU A 10 -26.84 -5.81 -3.73
N LYS A 11 -26.54 -6.87 -4.49
CA LYS A 11 -27.10 -8.21 -4.26
C LYS A 11 -26.74 -8.74 -2.88
N ALA A 12 -25.47 -8.64 -2.48
CA ALA A 12 -24.99 -9.09 -1.18
C ALA A 12 -25.63 -8.32 -0.03
N LEU A 13 -25.67 -6.98 -0.10
CA LEU A 13 -26.31 -6.16 0.93
C LEU A 13 -27.82 -6.41 1.02
N LYS A 14 -28.50 -6.59 -0.11
CA LYS A 14 -29.92 -6.93 -0.15
C LYS A 14 -30.19 -8.30 0.48
N ALA A 15 -29.34 -9.30 0.21
CA ALA A 15 -29.45 -10.62 0.80
C ALA A 15 -29.23 -10.59 2.32
N ALA A 16 -28.21 -9.87 2.81
CA ALA A 16 -27.97 -9.68 4.24
C ALA A 16 -29.14 -8.94 4.92
N HIS A 17 -29.64 -7.87 4.30
CA HIS A 17 -30.76 -7.09 4.82
C HIS A 17 -32.05 -7.90 4.95
N LYS A 18 -32.39 -8.75 3.95
CA LYS A 18 -33.54 -9.67 4.03
C LYS A 18 -33.47 -10.61 5.23
N LYS A 19 -32.27 -10.91 5.71
CA LYS A 19 -32.02 -11.77 6.88
C LYS A 19 -31.87 -10.98 8.19
N GLY A 20 -32.17 -9.68 8.16
CA GLY A 20 -32.09 -8.78 9.32
C GLY A 20 -30.67 -8.44 9.75
N MET A 21 -29.67 -8.68 8.89
CA MET A 21 -28.26 -8.49 9.23
C MET A 21 -27.72 -7.18 8.65
N GLN A 22 -26.77 -6.56 9.37
CA GLN A 22 -25.93 -5.51 8.82
C GLN A 22 -24.73 -6.13 8.10
N ALA A 23 -24.31 -5.51 7.01
CA ALA A 23 -23.18 -5.99 6.23
C ALA A 23 -22.38 -4.85 5.61
N GLU A 24 -21.13 -5.15 5.30
CA GLU A 24 -20.26 -4.39 4.44
C GLU A 24 -19.65 -5.33 3.40
N VAL A 25 -19.61 -4.86 2.17
CA VAL A 25 -18.94 -5.53 1.06
C VAL A 25 -17.81 -4.69 0.53
N PHE A 26 -16.64 -5.31 0.41
CA PHE A 26 -15.48 -4.77 -0.27
C PHE A 26 -15.24 -5.60 -1.53
N LEU A 27 -15.45 -4.99 -2.68
CA LEU A 27 -15.21 -5.60 -3.98
C LEU A 27 -13.96 -4.98 -4.58
N SER A 28 -13.06 -5.82 -5.08
CA SER A 28 -11.83 -5.34 -5.69
C SER A 28 -11.49 -6.12 -6.94
N GLN A 29 -10.89 -5.43 -7.91
CA GLN A 29 -10.15 -6.03 -9.00
C GLN A 29 -8.71 -5.52 -8.93
N GLN A 30 -7.76 -6.43 -9.03
CA GLN A 30 -6.33 -6.15 -9.08
C GLN A 30 -5.76 -6.79 -10.35
N ARG A 31 -4.97 -6.03 -11.10
CA ARG A 31 -4.17 -6.55 -12.21
C ARG A 31 -2.73 -6.20 -11.97
N SER A 32 -1.84 -7.13 -12.28
CA SER A 32 -0.40 -6.88 -12.18
C SER A 32 0.30 -7.52 -13.36
N MET A 33 1.30 -6.82 -13.89
CA MET A 33 2.28 -7.38 -14.80
C MET A 33 3.67 -7.19 -14.21
N ASN A 34 4.47 -8.26 -14.21
CA ASN A 34 5.87 -8.25 -13.83
C ASN A 34 6.68 -8.82 -15.00
N LEU A 35 7.60 -8.00 -15.49
CA LEU A 35 8.53 -8.31 -16.56
C LEU A 35 9.94 -8.23 -16.00
N GLU A 36 10.69 -9.33 -16.11
CA GLU A 36 12.06 -9.42 -15.60
C GLU A 36 13.00 -9.78 -16.74
N LEU A 37 14.06 -8.99 -16.85
CA LEU A 37 15.11 -9.17 -17.83
C LEU A 37 16.44 -9.49 -17.14
N ARG A 38 17.26 -10.22 -17.88
CA ARG A 38 18.67 -10.41 -17.59
C ARG A 38 19.46 -10.32 -18.87
N ASP A 39 20.49 -9.47 -18.87
CA ASP A 39 21.35 -9.24 -20.03
C ASP A 39 20.56 -8.88 -21.30
N GLY A 40 19.54 -8.04 -21.11
CA GLY A 40 18.64 -7.58 -22.16
C GLY A 40 17.66 -8.62 -22.69
N GLN A 41 17.67 -9.84 -22.17
CA GLN A 41 16.75 -10.92 -22.54
C GLN A 41 15.64 -11.07 -21.51
N VAL A 42 14.41 -11.26 -21.96
CA VAL A 42 13.26 -11.53 -21.08
C VAL A 42 13.43 -12.91 -20.46
N GLU A 43 13.55 -12.97 -19.13
CA GLU A 43 13.56 -14.23 -18.39
C GLU A 43 12.17 -14.58 -17.85
N THR A 44 11.40 -13.56 -17.43
CA THR A 44 10.07 -13.77 -16.84
C THR A 44 9.09 -12.73 -17.36
N LEU A 45 7.91 -13.19 -17.77
CA LEU A 45 6.73 -12.37 -17.95
C LEU A 45 5.58 -13.04 -17.19
N LYS A 46 5.05 -12.34 -16.18
CA LYS A 46 3.91 -12.78 -15.38
C LYS A 46 2.82 -11.74 -15.45
N GLN A 47 1.61 -12.19 -15.75
CA GLN A 47 0.40 -11.39 -15.64
C GLN A 47 -0.56 -12.11 -14.70
N ALA A 48 -1.16 -11.35 -13.79
CA ALA A 48 -2.15 -11.85 -12.86
C ALA A 48 -3.33 -10.89 -12.80
N GLU A 49 -4.52 -11.46 -12.69
CA GLU A 49 -5.76 -10.74 -12.46
C GLU A 49 -6.53 -11.44 -11.34
N GLU A 50 -6.84 -10.69 -10.30
CA GLU A 50 -7.69 -11.14 -9.20
C GLU A 50 -8.91 -10.24 -9.10
N LYS A 51 -10.09 -10.85 -8.96
CA LYS A 51 -11.33 -10.14 -8.68
C LYS A 51 -12.13 -10.92 -7.66
N GLY A 52 -12.78 -10.21 -6.76
CA GLY A 52 -13.67 -10.85 -5.81
C GLY A 52 -14.38 -9.88 -4.87
N LEU A 53 -15.10 -10.49 -3.93
CA LEU A 53 -15.91 -9.85 -2.91
C LEU A 53 -15.44 -10.36 -1.54
N GLY A 54 -15.19 -9.44 -0.62
CA GLY A 54 -15.07 -9.69 0.81
C GLY A 54 -16.31 -9.16 1.51
N LEU A 55 -16.99 -10.01 2.28
CA LEU A 55 -18.21 -9.69 3.02
C LEU A 55 -17.92 -9.73 4.52
N ARG A 56 -18.07 -8.58 5.18
CA ARG A 56 -18.20 -8.51 6.63
C ARG A 56 -19.68 -8.47 6.99
N LEU A 57 -20.12 -9.35 7.88
CA LEU A 57 -21.50 -9.40 8.37
C LEU A 57 -21.52 -9.26 9.89
N LEU A 58 -22.42 -8.44 10.40
CA LEU A 58 -22.54 -8.16 11.83
C LEU A 58 -23.88 -8.66 12.38
N ASN A 59 -23.79 -9.59 13.34
CA ASN A 59 -24.93 -10.19 14.03
C ASN A 59 -24.86 -9.89 15.53
N ALA A 60 -25.59 -8.86 15.99
CA ALA A 60 -25.62 -8.44 17.40
C ALA A 60 -24.21 -8.34 18.04
N GLY A 61 -23.29 -7.63 17.35
CA GLY A 61 -21.89 -7.47 17.76
C GLY A 61 -20.94 -8.62 17.37
N ARG A 62 -21.44 -9.69 16.74
CA ARG A 62 -20.62 -10.81 16.27
C ARG A 62 -20.25 -10.62 14.81
N LEU A 63 -18.97 -10.39 14.54
CA LEU A 63 -18.45 -10.12 13.20
C LEU A 63 -18.07 -11.43 12.49
N ALA A 64 -18.71 -11.71 11.37
CA ALA A 64 -18.26 -12.74 10.45
C ALA A 64 -17.59 -12.13 9.23
N PHE A 65 -16.61 -12.84 8.68
CA PHE A 65 -15.96 -12.49 7.43
C PHE A 65 -15.88 -13.70 6.52
N VAL A 66 -16.28 -13.50 5.27
CA VAL A 66 -16.13 -14.47 4.18
C VAL A 66 -15.66 -13.73 2.94
N TYR A 67 -15.10 -14.47 1.98
CA TYR A 67 -14.74 -13.92 0.68
C TYR A 67 -15.06 -14.91 -0.44
N SER A 68 -15.28 -14.39 -1.64
CA SER A 68 -15.50 -15.18 -2.86
C SER A 68 -14.84 -14.52 -4.05
N ALA A 69 -14.21 -15.32 -4.92
CA ALA A 69 -13.79 -14.88 -6.25
C ALA A 69 -14.90 -15.05 -7.31
N ASP A 70 -15.95 -15.82 -6.99
CA ASP A 70 -17.15 -15.94 -7.80
C ASP A 70 -18.18 -14.87 -7.38
N LEU A 71 -18.57 -14.04 -8.34
CA LEU A 71 -19.55 -12.96 -8.19
C LEU A 71 -20.93 -13.35 -8.77
N SER A 72 -21.17 -14.64 -9.03
CA SER A 72 -22.50 -15.17 -9.38
C SER A 72 -23.51 -14.89 -8.25
N ALA A 73 -24.79 -14.84 -8.60
CA ALA A 73 -25.84 -14.56 -7.62
C ALA A 73 -25.90 -15.67 -6.55
N GLU A 74 -25.70 -16.91 -6.98
CA GLU A 74 -25.68 -18.12 -6.16
C GLU A 74 -24.51 -18.08 -5.16
N ALA A 75 -23.30 -17.76 -5.63
CA ALA A 75 -22.13 -17.64 -4.75
C ALA A 75 -22.25 -16.50 -3.74
N ILE A 76 -22.83 -15.36 -4.15
CA ILE A 76 -23.08 -14.23 -3.25
C ILE A 76 -24.10 -14.60 -2.16
N GLU A 77 -25.19 -15.27 -2.53
CA GLU A 77 -26.19 -15.73 -1.55
C GLU A 77 -25.59 -16.76 -0.59
N GLN A 78 -24.78 -17.70 -1.10
CA GLN A 78 -24.06 -18.65 -0.28
C GLN A 78 -23.10 -17.96 0.69
N ALA A 79 -22.32 -16.97 0.24
CA ALA A 79 -21.42 -16.20 1.10
C ALA A 79 -22.17 -15.51 2.25
N VAL A 80 -23.36 -14.94 2.00
CA VAL A 80 -24.19 -14.36 3.07
C VAL A 80 -24.66 -15.42 4.06
N ASN A 81 -25.05 -16.62 3.59
CA ASN A 81 -25.42 -17.73 4.46
C ASN A 81 -24.25 -18.19 5.33
N ASP A 82 -23.08 -18.39 4.72
CA ASP A 82 -21.86 -18.81 5.41
C ASP A 82 -21.44 -17.78 6.47
N ALA A 83 -21.51 -16.49 6.14
CA ALA A 83 -21.21 -15.42 7.09
C ALA A 83 -22.18 -15.43 8.27
N MET A 84 -23.47 -15.67 8.04
CA MET A 84 -24.43 -15.82 9.13
C MET A 84 -24.12 -17.02 10.01
N ASP A 85 -23.76 -18.15 9.42
CA ASP A 85 -23.42 -19.37 10.13
C ASP A 85 -22.17 -19.18 11.01
N ILE A 86 -21.12 -18.56 10.45
CA ILE A 86 -19.90 -18.17 11.19
C ILE A 86 -20.22 -17.21 12.32
N SER A 87 -21.10 -16.22 12.08
CA SER A 87 -21.43 -15.20 13.08
C SER A 87 -22.02 -15.80 14.37
N ARG A 88 -22.70 -16.95 14.29
CA ARG A 88 -23.30 -17.62 15.47
C ARG A 88 -22.26 -18.13 16.46
N TYR A 89 -21.05 -18.44 15.99
CA TYR A 89 -19.95 -18.97 16.80
C TYR A 89 -18.90 -17.92 17.14
N THR A 90 -19.02 -16.71 16.61
CA THR A 90 -18.08 -15.62 16.89
C THR A 90 -18.44 -14.93 18.21
N PRO A 91 -17.47 -14.62 19.09
CA PRO A 91 -17.72 -13.79 20.27
C PRO A 91 -18.32 -12.44 19.91
N ALA A 92 -19.27 -11.96 20.71
CA ALA A 92 -19.77 -10.61 20.55
C ALA A 92 -18.71 -9.61 21.01
N ASP A 93 -18.47 -8.58 20.20
CA ASP A 93 -17.62 -7.45 20.53
C ASP A 93 -18.42 -6.16 20.35
N LYS A 94 -18.52 -5.39 21.44
CA LYS A 94 -19.24 -4.12 21.47
C LYS A 94 -18.64 -3.06 20.55
N TRP A 95 -17.37 -3.19 20.15
CA TRP A 95 -16.68 -2.24 19.26
C TRP A 95 -16.80 -2.61 17.79
N SER A 96 -17.32 -3.80 17.47
CA SER A 96 -17.58 -4.19 16.08
C SER A 96 -18.74 -3.36 15.51
N SER A 97 -18.43 -2.54 14.52
CA SER A 97 -19.39 -1.73 13.77
C SER A 97 -18.83 -1.36 12.40
N PHE A 98 -19.65 -0.74 11.55
CA PHE A 98 -19.24 -0.23 10.25
C PHE A 98 -19.27 1.30 10.23
N PRO A 99 -18.36 1.96 9.46
CA PRO A 99 -18.42 3.41 9.24
C PRO A 99 -19.80 3.84 8.74
N ALA A 100 -20.31 4.96 9.23
CA ALA A 100 -21.59 5.52 8.80
C ALA A 100 -21.36 6.53 7.66
N GLY A 101 -21.84 6.20 6.45
CA GLY A 101 -21.88 7.12 5.32
C GLY A 101 -23.17 7.96 5.31
N PRO A 102 -23.44 8.69 4.21
CA PRO A 102 -22.58 8.84 3.03
C PRO A 102 -21.40 9.79 3.30
N TYR A 103 -20.30 9.58 2.58
CA TYR A 103 -19.16 10.49 2.58
C TYR A 103 -19.02 11.21 1.23
N LEU A 104 -18.30 12.33 1.23
CA LEU A 104 -17.82 13.00 0.03
C LEU A 104 -16.35 12.63 -0.18
N TYR A 105 -16.01 12.16 -1.39
CA TYR A 105 -14.64 11.79 -1.75
C TYR A 105 -14.06 12.82 -2.71
N SER A 106 -12.80 13.18 -2.48
CA SER A 106 -12.06 14.05 -3.40
C SER A 106 -11.78 13.34 -4.72
N THR A 107 -11.94 14.06 -5.83
CA THR A 107 -11.44 13.61 -7.13
C THR A 107 -9.91 13.59 -7.11
N MET A 108 -9.31 12.47 -7.49
CA MET A 108 -7.86 12.31 -7.58
C MET A 108 -7.49 11.70 -8.94
N GLU A 109 -6.44 12.22 -9.59
CA GLU A 109 -5.95 11.72 -10.87
C GLU A 109 -4.93 10.57 -10.70
N LEU A 110 -5.40 9.43 -10.16
CA LEU A 110 -4.54 8.31 -9.77
C LEU A 110 -4.39 7.22 -10.84
N TYR A 111 -5.03 7.42 -12.00
CA TYR A 111 -5.06 6.44 -13.08
C TYR A 111 -4.43 7.03 -14.36
N ASP A 112 -3.49 6.32 -14.94
CA ASP A 112 -2.95 6.57 -16.27
C ASP A 112 -3.55 5.58 -17.26
N GLU A 113 -4.31 6.09 -18.23
CA GLU A 113 -4.91 5.28 -19.28
C GLU A 113 -3.85 4.66 -20.21
N ASN A 114 -2.60 5.16 -20.20
CA ASN A 114 -1.53 4.65 -21.06
C ASN A 114 -0.87 3.38 -20.52
N ILE A 115 -0.70 3.24 -19.20
CA ILE A 115 -0.05 2.05 -18.57
C ILE A 115 -0.60 0.71 -19.11
N PRO A 116 -1.92 0.43 -19.06
CA PRO A 116 -2.45 -0.88 -19.45
C PRO A 116 -2.41 -1.12 -20.97
N VAL A 117 -2.29 -0.08 -21.80
CA VAL A 117 -2.34 -0.18 -23.27
C VAL A 117 -0.98 -0.05 -23.94
N SER A 118 0.05 0.42 -23.23
CA SER A 118 1.41 0.50 -23.75
C SER A 118 1.90 -0.88 -24.24
N PRO A 119 2.47 -0.97 -25.46
CA PRO A 119 3.02 -2.20 -26.01
C PRO A 119 4.02 -2.89 -25.08
N LEU A 120 4.06 -4.22 -25.14
CA LEU A 120 5.02 -5.00 -24.35
C LEU A 120 6.46 -4.67 -24.74
N GLU A 121 6.69 -4.40 -26.03
CA GLU A 121 7.99 -4.05 -26.59
C GLU A 121 8.54 -2.76 -25.96
N GLU A 122 7.70 -1.73 -25.79
CA GLU A 122 8.10 -0.48 -25.11
C GLU A 122 8.50 -0.73 -23.65
N LYS A 123 7.77 -1.60 -22.94
CA LYS A 123 8.06 -1.97 -21.55
C LYS A 123 9.38 -2.75 -21.43
N ILE A 124 9.67 -3.63 -22.41
CA ILE A 124 10.96 -4.33 -22.54
C ILE A 124 12.09 -3.33 -22.81
N GLU A 125 11.90 -2.41 -23.76
CA GLU A 125 12.88 -1.39 -24.12
C GLU A 125 13.23 -0.48 -22.93
N MET A 126 12.26 -0.11 -22.08
CA MET A 126 12.53 0.66 -20.86
C MET A 126 13.45 -0.10 -19.89
N ALA A 127 13.21 -1.39 -19.65
CA ALA A 127 14.06 -2.20 -18.79
C ALA A 127 15.47 -2.39 -19.39
N GLN A 128 15.57 -2.64 -20.70
CA GLN A 128 16.85 -2.72 -21.42
C GLN A 128 17.63 -1.41 -21.35
N ALA A 129 16.97 -0.27 -21.50
CA ALA A 129 17.58 1.05 -21.43
C ALA A 129 18.16 1.32 -20.03
N ALA A 130 17.53 0.83 -18.96
CA ALA A 130 18.07 0.93 -17.60
C ALA A 130 19.35 0.11 -17.44
N GLU A 131 19.40 -1.11 -17.97
CA GLU A 131 20.63 -1.92 -17.96
C GLU A 131 21.75 -1.25 -18.75
N GLU A 132 21.44 -0.72 -19.94
CA GLU A 132 22.41 -0.06 -20.80
C GLU A 132 22.99 1.18 -20.13
N ALA A 133 22.13 2.01 -19.52
CA ALA A 133 22.55 3.18 -18.76
C ALA A 133 23.50 2.81 -17.61
N ALA A 134 23.21 1.72 -16.88
CA ALA A 134 24.09 1.23 -15.82
C ALA A 134 25.46 0.78 -16.35
N ARG A 135 25.49 -0.04 -17.42
CA ARG A 135 26.76 -0.51 -18.03
C ARG A 135 27.61 0.64 -18.57
N ARG A 136 26.97 1.68 -19.14
CA ARG A 136 27.66 2.89 -19.62
C ARG A 136 28.18 3.78 -18.50
N SER A 137 27.59 3.70 -17.30
CA SER A 137 27.94 4.58 -16.17
C SER A 137 29.32 4.29 -15.58
N ASP A 138 29.72 3.01 -15.49
CA ASP A 138 31.06 2.64 -15.01
C ASP A 138 31.47 1.24 -15.53
N LYS A 139 32.70 1.11 -16.02
CA LYS A 139 33.28 -0.15 -16.54
C LYS A 139 33.35 -1.28 -15.51
N ARG A 140 33.23 -0.97 -14.21
CA ARG A 140 33.22 -1.92 -13.10
C ARG A 140 31.86 -2.57 -12.91
N VAL A 141 30.78 -2.07 -13.51
CA VAL A 141 29.52 -2.81 -13.57
C VAL A 141 29.75 -4.07 -14.41
N LYS A 142 29.82 -5.24 -13.76
CA LYS A 142 30.19 -6.52 -14.40
C LYS A 142 29.03 -7.47 -14.58
N LEU A 143 27.98 -7.32 -13.77
CA LEU A 143 26.85 -8.23 -13.76
C LEU A 143 25.57 -7.42 -13.55
N ILE A 144 24.62 -7.58 -14.47
CA ILE A 144 23.23 -7.24 -14.18
C ILE A 144 22.61 -8.49 -13.57
N GLU A 145 22.16 -8.37 -12.33
CA GLU A 145 21.53 -9.48 -11.62
C GLU A 145 20.07 -9.60 -12.03
N LYS A 146 19.39 -8.46 -12.11
CA LYS A 146 17.97 -8.37 -12.44
C LYS A 146 17.60 -6.96 -12.88
N SER A 147 16.90 -6.83 -13.99
CA SER A 147 16.21 -5.59 -14.36
C SER A 147 14.74 -5.89 -14.58
N GLY A 148 13.86 -4.91 -14.40
CA GLY A 148 12.45 -5.19 -14.62
C GLY A 148 11.57 -3.97 -14.72
N TYR A 149 10.42 -4.22 -15.33
CA TYR A 149 9.27 -3.35 -15.38
C TYR A 149 8.13 -4.03 -14.63
N GLU A 150 7.46 -3.29 -13.76
CA GLU A 150 6.22 -3.74 -13.11
C GLU A 150 5.13 -2.71 -13.27
N GLU A 151 3.90 -3.18 -13.38
CA GLU A 151 2.72 -2.33 -13.27
C GLU A 151 1.66 -3.00 -12.43
N GLY A 152 0.90 -2.16 -11.72
CA GLY A 152 -0.22 -2.59 -10.90
C GLY A 152 -1.42 -1.69 -11.14
N GLU A 153 -2.59 -2.29 -11.26
CA GLU A 153 -3.88 -1.62 -11.34
C GLU A 153 -4.77 -2.13 -10.21
N CYS A 154 -5.45 -1.23 -9.51
CA CYS A 154 -6.48 -1.58 -8.55
C CYS A 154 -7.76 -0.80 -8.84
N THR A 155 -8.89 -1.50 -8.79
CA THR A 155 -10.22 -0.94 -8.68
C THR A 155 -10.81 -1.43 -7.37
N SER A 156 -11.37 -0.54 -6.56
CA SER A 156 -12.01 -0.86 -5.29
C SER A 156 -13.39 -0.24 -5.22
N LEU A 157 -14.34 -1.01 -4.71
CA LEU A 157 -15.70 -0.57 -4.41
C LEU A 157 -16.07 -1.06 -3.01
N LEU A 158 -16.57 -0.16 -2.16
CA LEU A 158 -17.03 -0.49 -0.81
C LEU A 158 -18.47 -0.02 -0.63
N MET A 159 -19.31 -0.89 -0.09
CA MET A 159 -20.69 -0.55 0.27
C MET A 159 -21.03 -1.13 1.63
N ASN A 160 -21.88 -0.47 2.40
CA ASN A 160 -22.39 -1.04 3.65
C ASN A 160 -23.85 -0.70 3.95
N SER A 161 -24.41 -1.38 4.95
CA SER A 161 -25.78 -1.18 5.42
C SER A 161 -26.04 0.20 6.06
N HIS A 162 -25.00 1.00 6.31
CA HIS A 162 -25.09 2.36 6.84
C HIS A 162 -25.05 3.43 5.74
N GLY A 163 -25.29 3.05 4.48
CA GLY A 163 -25.37 3.99 3.36
C GLY A 163 -24.02 4.47 2.82
N LEU A 164 -22.92 3.80 3.19
CA LEU A 164 -21.64 4.04 2.56
C LEU A 164 -21.64 3.45 1.15
N TYR A 165 -21.22 4.26 0.19
CA TYR A 165 -20.81 3.85 -1.16
C TYR A 165 -19.49 4.54 -1.47
N ALA A 166 -18.46 3.79 -1.87
CA ALA A 166 -17.15 4.31 -2.22
C ALA A 166 -16.65 3.57 -3.46
N TRP A 167 -16.15 4.29 -4.47
CA TRP A 167 -15.56 3.69 -5.65
C TRP A 167 -14.34 4.48 -6.11
N GLY A 168 -13.28 3.77 -6.49
CA GLY A 168 -12.08 4.38 -7.03
C GLY A 168 -11.24 3.38 -7.82
N LYS A 169 -10.42 3.91 -8.72
CA LYS A 169 -9.39 3.17 -9.44
C LYS A 169 -8.07 3.91 -9.41
N ALA A 170 -6.97 3.17 -9.42
CA ALA A 170 -5.62 3.71 -9.48
C ALA A 170 -4.68 2.71 -10.14
N ASN A 171 -3.61 3.21 -10.74
CA ASN A 171 -2.52 2.36 -11.23
C ASN A 171 -1.16 3.01 -11.01
N TYR A 172 -0.10 2.24 -11.26
CA TYR A 172 1.28 2.71 -11.24
C TYR A 172 2.13 1.86 -12.17
N ALA A 173 3.26 2.42 -12.59
CA ALA A 173 4.32 1.72 -13.30
C ALA A 173 5.64 1.90 -12.53
N LEU A 174 6.53 0.92 -12.66
CA LEU A 174 7.75 0.80 -11.88
C LEU A 174 8.87 0.29 -12.78
N LEU A 175 10.06 0.89 -12.66
CA LEU A 175 11.32 0.35 -13.17
C LEU A 175 12.26 0.07 -12.01
N TYR A 176 12.98 -1.04 -12.07
CA TYR A 176 14.01 -1.35 -11.09
C TYR A 176 15.21 -2.04 -11.72
N LEU A 177 16.36 -1.92 -11.05
CA LEU A 177 17.60 -2.56 -11.46
C LEU A 177 18.42 -2.98 -10.24
N SER A 178 18.84 -4.24 -10.20
CA SER A 178 19.86 -4.80 -9.31
C SER A 178 21.08 -5.25 -10.12
N LEU A 179 22.26 -4.89 -9.65
CA LEU A 179 23.51 -5.19 -10.33
C LEU A 179 24.66 -5.37 -9.34
N ALA A 180 25.78 -5.89 -9.83
CA ALA A 180 27.04 -5.93 -9.11
C ALA A 180 28.16 -5.21 -9.87
N ALA A 181 28.85 -4.33 -9.14
CA ALA A 181 30.13 -3.77 -9.56
C ALA A 181 31.28 -4.60 -8.99
N ARG A 182 32.33 -4.84 -9.78
CA ARG A 182 33.53 -5.58 -9.37
C ARG A 182 34.81 -4.84 -9.70
N GLU A 183 35.74 -4.87 -8.78
CA GLU A 183 37.11 -4.38 -8.94
C GLU A 183 38.04 -5.28 -8.12
N ASP A 184 39.07 -5.83 -8.75
CA ASP A 184 39.93 -6.88 -8.18
C ASP A 184 39.07 -8.06 -7.66
N ASP A 185 39.31 -8.51 -6.43
CA ASP A 185 38.53 -9.58 -5.77
C ASP A 185 37.28 -9.05 -5.02
N GLU A 186 36.99 -7.75 -5.10
CA GLU A 186 35.85 -7.13 -4.43
C GLU A 186 34.62 -7.04 -5.34
N SER A 187 33.44 -7.33 -4.78
CA SER A 187 32.14 -7.21 -5.44
C SER A 187 31.17 -6.48 -4.53
N GLN A 188 30.44 -5.51 -5.07
CA GLN A 188 29.46 -4.70 -4.35
C GLN A 188 28.18 -4.59 -5.15
N SER A 189 27.04 -4.71 -4.47
CA SER A 189 25.72 -4.65 -5.10
C SER A 189 25.16 -3.24 -5.12
N GLY A 190 24.37 -2.94 -6.14
CA GLY A 190 23.65 -1.68 -6.28
C GLY A 190 22.22 -1.94 -6.71
N PHE A 191 21.31 -1.12 -6.18
CA PHE A 191 19.89 -1.20 -6.45
C PHE A 191 19.30 0.20 -6.60
N SER A 192 18.44 0.37 -7.61
CA SER A 192 17.58 1.54 -7.75
C SER A 192 16.20 1.10 -8.22
N VAL A 193 15.19 1.86 -7.80
CA VAL A 193 13.80 1.72 -8.21
C VAL A 193 13.20 3.10 -8.44
N MET A 194 12.38 3.21 -9.47
CA MET A 194 11.54 4.36 -9.74
C MET A 194 10.11 3.89 -9.92
N ILE A 195 9.18 4.52 -9.20
CA ILE A 195 7.76 4.21 -9.28
C ILE A 195 7.02 5.50 -9.62
N LYS A 196 6.12 5.44 -10.60
CA LYS A 196 5.39 6.60 -11.10
C LYS A 196 3.92 6.27 -11.34
N ARG A 197 3.07 7.30 -11.22
CA ARG A 197 1.65 7.22 -11.60
C ARG A 197 1.45 7.30 -13.11
N LYS A 198 2.38 7.92 -13.85
CA LYS A 198 2.35 7.98 -15.31
C LYS A 198 3.54 7.22 -15.89
N ILE A 199 3.29 6.39 -16.91
CA ILE A 199 4.35 5.58 -17.53
C ILE A 199 5.43 6.47 -18.17
N LYS A 200 5.03 7.61 -18.75
CA LYS A 200 5.93 8.57 -19.40
C LYS A 200 6.93 9.24 -18.46
N ASP A 201 6.67 9.21 -17.15
CA ASP A 201 7.52 9.85 -16.14
C ASP A 201 8.59 8.87 -15.61
N LEU A 202 8.62 7.63 -16.12
CA LEU A 202 9.67 6.66 -15.83
C LEU A 202 10.95 7.01 -16.58
N GLU A 203 12.05 7.16 -15.84
CA GLU A 203 13.36 7.52 -16.39
C GLU A 203 14.34 6.35 -16.25
N ALA A 204 14.37 5.47 -17.25
CA ALA A 204 15.25 4.30 -17.27
C ALA A 204 16.74 4.66 -17.05
N GLY A 205 17.19 5.78 -17.64
CA GLY A 205 18.55 6.29 -17.48
C GLY A 205 18.90 6.61 -16.02
N ALA A 206 17.98 7.25 -15.29
CA ALA A 206 18.19 7.60 -13.88
C ALA A 206 18.28 6.34 -13.00
N VAL A 207 17.41 5.36 -13.23
CA VAL A 207 17.43 4.06 -12.52
C VAL A 207 18.77 3.34 -12.74
N GLY A 208 19.22 3.26 -13.99
CA GLY A 208 20.50 2.64 -14.34
C GLY A 208 21.70 3.32 -13.69
N GLN A 209 21.75 4.66 -13.78
CA GLN A 209 22.83 5.47 -13.20
C GLN A 209 22.87 5.37 -11.67
N GLU A 210 21.73 5.44 -10.99
CA GLU A 210 21.67 5.36 -9.53
C GLU A 210 22.12 3.98 -9.04
N ALA A 211 21.65 2.90 -9.65
CA ALA A 211 22.05 1.54 -9.28
C ALA A 211 23.57 1.34 -9.46
N ALA A 212 24.12 1.80 -10.59
CA ALA A 212 25.56 1.72 -10.86
C ALA A 212 26.38 2.54 -9.85
N MET A 213 25.98 3.79 -9.59
CA MET A 213 26.62 4.67 -8.62
C MET A 213 26.65 4.00 -7.23
N ARG A 214 25.54 3.41 -6.78
CA ARG A 214 25.44 2.76 -5.47
C ARG A 214 26.38 1.58 -5.33
N ALA A 215 26.45 0.70 -6.33
CA ALA A 215 27.38 -0.43 -6.34
C ALA A 215 28.84 0.04 -6.33
N VAL A 216 29.17 0.96 -7.24
CA VAL A 216 30.53 1.45 -7.43
C VAL A 216 31.06 2.18 -6.20
N ARG A 217 30.22 2.99 -5.53
CA ARG A 217 30.60 3.71 -4.31
C ARG A 217 30.93 2.77 -3.15
N GLY A 218 30.40 1.55 -3.15
CA GLY A 218 30.71 0.54 -2.13
C GLY A 218 32.11 -0.06 -2.27
N LEU A 219 32.71 0.00 -3.47
CA LEU A 219 34.02 -0.61 -3.74
C LEU A 219 35.13 0.09 -2.97
N LYS A 220 36.12 -0.68 -2.51
CA LYS A 220 37.27 -0.24 -1.72
C LYS A 220 36.86 0.47 -0.42
N SER A 221 35.69 0.13 0.11
CA SER A 221 35.25 0.60 1.42
C SER A 221 36.26 0.17 2.49
N ARG A 222 36.47 1.03 3.48
CA ARG A 222 37.43 0.79 4.56
C ARG A 222 36.71 0.76 5.89
N ARG A 223 37.24 -0.06 6.81
CA ARG A 223 36.81 -0.02 8.20
C ARG A 223 37.28 1.27 8.86
N ILE A 224 36.43 1.78 9.73
CA ILE A 224 36.78 2.84 10.68
C ILE A 224 36.73 2.25 12.09
N ASP A 225 37.45 2.86 13.03
CA ASP A 225 37.34 2.49 14.44
C ASP A 225 35.96 2.86 15.01
N SER A 226 35.55 2.15 16.06
CA SER A 226 34.28 2.44 16.74
C SER A 226 34.29 3.83 17.35
N ALA A 227 33.35 4.68 16.96
CA ALA A 227 33.25 6.06 17.43
C ALA A 227 31.79 6.55 17.41
N SER A 228 31.48 7.52 18.27
CA SER A 228 30.23 8.28 18.22
C SER A 228 30.41 9.47 17.28
N LEU A 229 29.79 9.42 16.10
CA LEU A 229 29.95 10.42 15.03
C LEU A 229 28.58 10.92 14.53
N PRO A 230 28.48 12.18 14.06
CA PRO A 230 27.32 12.60 13.29
C PRO A 230 27.12 11.71 12.06
N CYS A 231 25.87 11.29 11.81
CA CYS A 231 25.53 10.42 10.69
C CYS A 231 24.50 11.10 9.79
N ILE A 232 24.72 11.03 8.48
CA ILE A 232 23.73 11.43 7.47
C ILE A 232 23.05 10.15 6.99
N ILE A 233 21.73 10.09 7.16
CA ILE A 233 20.92 8.94 6.74
C ILE A 233 20.42 9.17 5.33
N GLU A 234 20.72 8.23 4.43
CA GLU A 234 20.30 8.26 3.03
C GLU A 234 18.78 7.95 2.91
N PRO A 235 18.05 8.52 1.94
CA PRO A 235 16.59 8.39 1.86
C PRO A 235 16.05 6.95 1.90
N TYR A 236 16.69 5.98 1.24
CA TYR A 236 16.23 4.59 1.30
C TYR A 236 16.33 4.00 2.71
N VAL A 237 17.37 4.37 3.45
CA VAL A 237 17.53 3.96 4.85
C VAL A 237 16.47 4.64 5.71
N MET A 238 16.23 5.94 5.50
CA MET A 238 15.19 6.66 6.24
C MET A 238 13.79 6.11 5.98
N ALA A 239 13.46 5.75 4.73
CA ALA A 239 12.20 5.10 4.39
C ALA A 239 11.98 3.80 5.16
N ARG A 240 13.04 3.00 5.40
CA ARG A 240 12.96 1.81 6.24
C ARG A 240 12.68 2.15 7.71
N PHE A 241 13.31 3.19 8.25
CA PHE A 241 13.01 3.67 9.60
C PHE A 241 11.58 4.21 9.72
N LEU A 242 11.08 4.90 8.70
CA LEU A 242 9.69 5.36 8.64
C LEU A 242 8.71 4.18 8.75
N GLY A 243 8.98 3.05 8.09
CA GLY A 243 8.18 1.83 8.25
C GLY A 243 8.13 1.30 9.69
N LEU A 244 9.25 1.38 10.43
CA LEU A 244 9.29 1.00 11.85
C LEU A 244 8.47 1.98 12.70
N ILE A 245 8.60 3.28 12.46
CA ILE A 245 7.85 4.31 13.18
C ILE A 245 6.35 4.18 12.90
N ALA A 246 5.95 3.94 11.65
CA ALA A 246 4.56 3.71 11.27
C ALA A 246 3.92 2.57 12.10
N HIS A 247 4.66 1.50 12.36
CA HIS A 247 4.19 0.42 13.23
C HIS A 247 4.01 0.87 14.69
N LEU A 248 4.92 1.70 15.22
CA LEU A 248 4.82 2.22 16.59
C LEU A 248 3.62 3.16 16.78
N VAL A 249 3.22 3.88 15.73
CA VAL A 249 2.06 4.79 15.80
C VAL A 249 0.75 4.11 15.38
N SER A 250 0.75 2.81 15.09
CA SER A 250 -0.48 2.04 14.83
C SER A 250 -1.30 1.91 16.10
N ALA A 251 -2.58 2.33 16.08
CA ALA A 251 -3.48 2.17 17.20
C ALA A 251 -3.70 0.70 17.57
N GLU A 252 -3.67 -0.21 16.59
CA GLU A 252 -3.73 -1.65 16.84
C GLU A 252 -2.52 -2.11 17.68
N ALA A 253 -1.31 -1.69 17.30
CA ALA A 253 -0.09 -2.03 18.04
C ALA A 253 -0.14 -1.45 19.46
N VAL A 254 -0.58 -0.20 19.63
CA VAL A 254 -0.76 0.45 20.93
C VAL A 254 -1.75 -0.31 21.81
N GLN A 255 -2.94 -0.62 21.28
CA GLN A 255 -4.00 -1.29 22.03
C GLN A 255 -3.67 -2.74 22.38
N LYS A 256 -2.75 -3.37 21.64
CA LYS A 256 -2.22 -4.71 21.94
C LYS A 256 -0.97 -4.68 22.83
N GLY A 257 -0.54 -3.51 23.30
CA GLY A 257 0.65 -3.36 24.15
C GLY A 257 1.97 -3.64 23.43
N LYS A 258 2.00 -3.51 22.09
CA LYS A 258 3.17 -3.75 21.23
C LYS A 258 3.90 -2.48 20.80
N SER A 259 3.41 -1.31 21.20
CA SER A 259 4.03 -0.02 20.89
C SER A 259 4.68 0.60 22.12
N LEU A 260 5.91 1.09 21.95
CA LEU A 260 6.63 1.91 22.93
C LEU A 260 6.03 3.31 23.10
N LEU A 261 5.16 3.74 22.18
CA LEU A 261 4.53 5.05 22.19
C LEU A 261 3.16 5.06 22.90
N ALA A 262 2.77 3.96 23.56
CA ALA A 262 1.50 3.88 24.27
C ALA A 262 1.37 4.96 25.36
N GLY A 263 0.27 5.72 25.34
CA GLY A 263 0.01 6.81 26.29
C GLY A 263 0.85 8.08 26.08
N LYS A 264 1.56 8.20 24.94
CA LYS A 264 2.50 9.30 24.66
C LYS A 264 1.93 10.44 23.80
N ILE A 265 0.64 10.42 23.48
CA ILE A 265 0.00 11.54 22.77
C ILE A 265 0.17 12.83 23.58
N GLY A 266 0.64 13.88 22.93
CA GLY A 266 0.97 15.18 23.53
C GLY A 266 2.38 15.26 24.12
N GLU A 267 3.13 14.17 24.20
CA GLU A 267 4.51 14.19 24.70
C GLU A 267 5.53 14.50 23.60
N LYS A 268 6.61 15.20 23.96
CA LYS A 268 7.76 15.44 23.09
C LYS A 268 8.64 14.20 23.01
N MET A 269 8.63 13.53 21.87
CA MET A 269 9.30 12.26 21.62
C MET A 269 10.55 12.37 20.74
N ALA A 270 10.73 13.49 20.05
CA ALA A 270 11.87 13.72 19.17
C ALA A 270 12.35 15.18 19.20
N SER A 271 13.37 15.46 18.39
CA SER A 271 13.85 16.82 18.16
C SER A 271 12.73 17.73 17.63
N GLY A 272 12.78 19.01 17.96
CA GLY A 272 11.79 20.00 17.52
C GLY A 272 11.75 20.25 16.01
N VAL A 273 12.78 19.82 15.29
CA VAL A 273 12.84 19.92 13.82
C VAL A 273 12.18 18.72 13.12
N LEU A 274 11.78 17.69 13.87
CA LEU A 274 11.24 16.45 13.30
C LEU A 274 9.72 16.52 13.25
N SER A 275 9.18 16.50 12.03
CA SER A 275 7.75 16.36 11.77
C SER A 275 7.51 15.18 10.82
N ILE A 276 6.53 14.35 11.13
CA ILE A 276 6.11 13.20 10.34
C ILE A 276 4.60 13.28 10.12
N SER A 277 4.18 13.12 8.88
CA SER A 277 2.76 13.01 8.52
C SER A 277 2.48 11.75 7.72
N ASP A 278 1.23 11.31 7.76
CA ASP A 278 0.68 10.34 6.82
C ASP A 278 -0.30 11.08 5.91
N ASP A 279 -0.06 11.09 4.60
CA ASP A 279 -0.88 11.86 3.66
C ASP A 279 -1.47 10.99 2.54
N ALA A 280 -2.70 10.52 2.73
CA ALA A 280 -3.43 9.74 1.73
C ALA A 280 -3.96 10.58 0.55
N THR A 281 -3.70 11.90 0.56
CA THR A 281 -4.13 12.87 -0.45
C THR A 281 -2.98 13.42 -1.29
N LEU A 282 -1.76 12.92 -1.09
CA LEU A 282 -0.58 13.33 -1.85
C LEU A 282 -0.74 12.98 -3.34
N GLY A 283 -0.76 13.97 -4.24
CA GLY A 283 -1.13 13.78 -5.65
C GLY A 283 -0.40 12.64 -6.38
N GLU A 284 0.93 12.57 -6.29
CA GLU A 284 1.74 11.50 -6.91
C GLU A 284 2.03 10.32 -5.96
N GLY A 285 1.51 10.37 -4.74
CA GLY A 285 1.75 9.34 -3.72
C GLY A 285 1.19 7.99 -4.13
N LEU A 286 1.99 6.92 -4.01
CA LEU A 286 1.53 5.56 -4.28
C LEU A 286 0.52 5.06 -3.25
N GLY A 287 0.61 5.57 -2.02
CA GLY A 287 -0.33 5.27 -0.94
C GLY A 287 -1.66 6.02 -1.06
N SER A 288 -1.76 6.98 -1.99
CA SER A 288 -2.91 7.84 -2.17
C SER A 288 -4.06 7.11 -2.85
N PHE A 289 -5.26 7.36 -2.33
CA PHE A 289 -6.53 6.83 -2.81
C PHE A 289 -7.65 7.70 -2.23
N PRO A 290 -8.86 7.79 -2.81
CA PRO A 290 -9.90 8.70 -2.30
C PRO A 290 -10.46 8.31 -0.92
N PHE A 291 -10.31 7.06 -0.51
CA PHE A 291 -10.77 6.50 0.76
C PHE A 291 -9.87 5.35 1.22
N ASP A 292 -9.98 4.97 2.49
CA ASP A 292 -9.28 3.83 3.06
C ASP A 292 -10.02 2.49 2.77
N GLY A 293 -9.45 1.37 3.20
CA GLY A 293 -10.05 0.04 3.10
C GLY A 293 -11.35 -0.17 3.89
N GLU A 294 -11.91 0.85 4.53
CA GLU A 294 -13.22 0.84 5.17
C GLU A 294 -14.16 1.91 4.59
N GLY A 295 -13.71 2.63 3.55
CA GLY A 295 -14.47 3.69 2.89
C GLY A 295 -14.45 5.01 3.64
N VAL A 296 -13.59 5.17 4.65
CA VAL A 296 -13.38 6.45 5.34
C VAL A 296 -12.58 7.38 4.42
N PRO A 297 -12.99 8.65 4.22
CA PRO A 297 -12.28 9.57 3.34
C PRO A 297 -10.81 9.77 3.70
N SER A 298 -9.98 9.80 2.67
CA SER A 298 -8.55 10.08 2.81
C SER A 298 -8.29 11.51 3.26
N ARG A 299 -7.25 11.67 4.08
CA ARG A 299 -6.79 12.97 4.58
C ARG A 299 -5.31 12.94 4.88
N ARG A 300 -4.75 14.12 5.10
CA ARG A 300 -3.46 14.29 5.77
C ARG A 300 -3.62 14.21 7.28
N THR A 301 -2.79 13.39 7.92
CA THR A 301 -2.73 13.21 9.38
C THR A 301 -1.34 13.59 9.86
N SER A 302 -1.23 14.64 10.68
CA SER A 302 0.02 14.98 11.36
C SER A 302 0.22 14.01 12.51
N VAL A 303 1.24 13.16 12.42
CA VAL A 303 1.51 12.09 13.40
C VAL A 303 2.49 12.56 14.45
N ILE A 304 3.61 13.15 14.01
CA ILE A 304 4.54 13.86 14.87
C ILE A 304 4.67 15.29 14.33
N LYS A 305 4.52 16.29 15.19
CA LYS A 305 4.69 17.70 14.83
C LYS A 305 5.66 18.35 15.77
N ASP A 306 6.74 18.90 15.23
CA ASP A 306 7.79 19.60 16.00
C ASP A 306 8.31 18.74 17.18
N GLY A 307 8.49 17.45 16.91
CA GLY A 307 8.92 16.43 17.86
C GLY A 307 7.84 15.93 18.83
N VAL A 308 6.59 16.43 18.77
CA VAL A 308 5.48 16.04 19.64
C VAL A 308 4.58 15.00 18.95
N LEU A 309 4.25 13.91 19.64
CA LEU A 309 3.32 12.90 19.12
C LEU A 309 1.89 13.43 19.17
N MET A 310 1.24 13.57 18.02
CA MET A 310 -0.08 14.20 17.90
C MET A 310 -1.23 13.21 17.95
N THR A 311 -1.07 12.04 17.31
CA THR A 311 -2.10 11.00 17.23
C THR A 311 -1.48 9.64 16.89
N TYR A 312 -2.26 8.57 17.08
CA TYR A 312 -2.03 7.30 16.42
C TYR A 312 -2.77 7.23 15.09
N LEU A 313 -2.47 6.22 14.28
CA LEU A 313 -3.20 5.85 13.08
C LEU A 313 -4.31 4.87 13.47
N TYR A 314 -5.54 5.17 13.09
CA TYR A 314 -6.73 4.42 13.45
C TYR A 314 -7.49 3.94 12.21
N ASP A 315 -7.82 2.65 12.22
CA ASP A 315 -8.94 2.09 11.48
C ASP A 315 -10.24 2.31 12.28
N HIS A 316 -11.40 1.93 11.73
CA HIS A 316 -12.69 2.14 12.37
C HIS A 316 -12.80 1.40 13.71
N TYR A 317 -12.38 0.14 13.77
CA TYR A 317 -12.49 -0.67 14.98
C TYR A 317 -11.63 -0.12 16.13
N SER A 318 -10.36 0.17 15.86
CA SER A 318 -9.45 0.72 16.85
C SER A 318 -9.88 2.12 17.30
N ALA A 319 -10.47 2.92 16.40
CA ALA A 319 -11.06 4.21 16.76
C ALA A 319 -12.25 4.05 17.73
N CYS A 320 -13.20 3.17 17.41
CA CYS A 320 -14.33 2.86 18.30
C CYS A 320 -13.85 2.39 19.68
N LYS A 321 -12.85 1.52 19.72
CA LYS A 321 -12.26 1.02 20.98
C LYS A 321 -11.58 2.11 21.80
N ALA A 322 -11.01 3.12 21.15
CA ALA A 322 -10.37 4.27 21.79
C ALA A 322 -11.33 5.43 22.09
N GLY A 323 -12.58 5.39 21.60
CA GLY A 323 -13.54 6.48 21.74
C GLY A 323 -13.17 7.73 20.94
N VAL A 324 -12.47 7.56 19.81
CA VAL A 324 -12.08 8.64 18.89
C VAL A 324 -12.64 8.36 17.49
N GLU A 325 -12.48 9.32 16.58
CA GLU A 325 -12.78 9.10 15.16
C GLU A 325 -11.66 8.33 14.48
N SER A 326 -12.02 7.48 13.50
CA SER A 326 -11.03 6.87 12.59
C SER A 326 -10.20 7.96 11.95
N THR A 327 -8.91 7.70 11.68
CA THR A 327 -8.06 8.63 10.93
C THR A 327 -8.05 8.31 9.43
N GLY A 328 -8.81 7.30 8.97
CA GLY A 328 -8.80 6.84 7.57
C GLY A 328 -7.62 5.94 7.25
N HIS A 329 -7.28 5.04 8.18
CA HIS A 329 -6.09 4.17 8.08
C HIS A 329 -6.45 2.68 8.17
N GLY A 330 -7.70 2.30 7.91
CA GLY A 330 -8.05 0.90 7.65
C GLY A 330 -7.51 0.51 6.29
N ARG A 331 -6.63 -0.51 6.19
CA ARG A 331 -6.05 -0.96 4.91
C ARG A 331 -6.39 -2.42 4.68
N ARG A 332 -6.59 -2.78 3.40
CA ARG A 332 -6.80 -4.16 2.95
C ARG A 332 -5.81 -4.48 1.85
N ALA A 333 -5.18 -5.65 1.92
CA ALA A 333 -4.35 -6.14 0.83
C ALA A 333 -5.18 -6.58 -0.38
N SER A 334 -6.34 -7.21 -0.14
CA SER A 334 -7.27 -7.66 -1.17
C SER A 334 -8.65 -7.96 -0.56
N PHE A 335 -9.61 -8.37 -1.39
CA PHE A 335 -10.94 -8.83 -0.95
C PHE A 335 -10.93 -10.03 0.00
N ARG A 336 -9.78 -10.71 0.15
CA ARG A 336 -9.59 -11.88 1.03
C ARG A 336 -9.24 -11.51 2.46
N HIS A 337 -9.08 -10.21 2.76
CA HIS A 337 -8.56 -9.74 4.03
C HIS A 337 -9.52 -8.80 4.75
N LEU A 338 -9.56 -8.93 6.08
CA LEU A 338 -10.12 -7.92 6.95
C LEU A 338 -9.29 -6.62 6.89
N PRO A 339 -9.90 -5.46 7.16
CA PRO A 339 -9.13 -4.24 7.33
C PRO A 339 -8.28 -4.33 8.60
N ALA A 340 -7.11 -3.72 8.54
CA ALA A 340 -6.21 -3.51 9.67
C ALA A 340 -5.56 -2.13 9.59
N VAL A 341 -5.04 -1.62 10.70
CA VAL A 341 -4.37 -0.32 10.73
C VAL A 341 -3.12 -0.33 9.85
N GLY A 342 -3.03 0.58 8.89
CA GLY A 342 -1.86 0.76 8.04
C GLY A 342 -1.70 2.20 7.54
N SER A 343 -0.45 2.60 7.31
CA SER A 343 -0.09 3.90 6.74
C SER A 343 -0.44 4.01 5.25
N SER A 344 -0.54 5.24 4.74
CA SER A 344 -0.62 5.55 3.33
C SER A 344 0.75 6.03 2.81
N ASN A 345 0.93 7.33 2.55
CA ASN A 345 2.22 7.96 2.30
C ASN A 345 2.75 8.52 3.62
N PHE A 346 3.58 7.73 4.32
CA PHE A 346 4.21 8.12 5.58
C PHE A 346 5.50 8.89 5.31
N ILE A 347 5.52 10.18 5.63
CA ILE A 347 6.48 11.16 5.12
C ILE A 347 7.21 11.82 6.29
N LEU A 348 8.54 11.89 6.18
CA LEU A 348 9.34 12.85 6.96
C LEU A 348 9.25 14.22 6.27
N GLU A 349 8.70 15.21 6.96
CA GLU A 349 8.56 16.56 6.42
C GLU A 349 9.93 17.22 6.27
N ALA A 350 10.05 18.12 5.28
CA ALA A 350 11.21 19.01 5.20
C ALA A 350 11.22 19.94 6.43
N GLY A 351 12.38 20.03 7.10
CA GLY A 351 12.59 20.82 8.31
C GLY A 351 13.06 22.25 8.06
#